data_AF-A0A7C5TR25-F1
#
_entry.id   AF-A0A7C5TR25-F1
#
_cell.length_a   1.000
_cell.length_b   1.000
_cell.length_c   1.000
_cell.angle_alpha   90.00
_cell.angle_beta   90.00
_cell.angle_gamma   90.00
#
_symmetry.space_group_name_H-M   'P 1'
#
loop_
_entity.id
_entity.type
_entity.pdbx_description
1 polymer ?
#
loop_
_entity_poly.entity_id
_entity_poly.type
_entity_poly.pdbx_seq_one_letter_code
_entity_poly.pdbx_strand_id
1 'polypeptide(L)'
;MSTTAPEPREIAHGIWEIEAHGCMNVPARVFATRRMMPSIRRDDALRQACNVACLPGIVGFSLAMPDIHQGYGFPIGGVAAFDGREGVVSPGGVGYDINCGVRLIRTDLEAARLGPRVRRLAEEIARTVPAGLGSSGAIRTLGARELDRVLARGATWAVEAGFGETEDLERTESGGRLPGADPAALSERARQRGAGQLGTVGSGNHFIELQVVEEILAPDVAASFGLEAGMLTVMLHSGS
;
A
#
# COMPACT_ATOMS: atom_id res chain seq x y z
N MET A 1 20.49 26.03 13.50
CA MET A 1 19.45 26.02 12.45
C MET A 1 18.18 25.52 13.09
N SER A 2 17.06 26.24 12.92
CA SER A 2 15.80 25.95 13.61
C SER A 2 15.42 24.47 13.47
N THR A 3 15.15 23.80 14.59
CA THR A 3 14.96 22.34 14.67
C THR A 3 13.53 21.92 14.38
N THR A 4 12.63 22.86 14.10
CA THR A 4 11.20 22.61 13.85
C THR A 4 10.83 23.08 12.45
N ALA A 5 10.04 22.26 11.73
CA ALA A 5 9.42 22.70 10.49
C ALA A 5 8.53 23.93 10.77
N PRO A 6 8.44 24.90 9.84
CA PRO A 6 7.54 26.02 10.03
C PRO A 6 6.08 25.55 10.09
N GLU A 7 5.28 26.31 10.84
CA GLU A 7 3.90 25.98 11.12
C GLU A 7 3.04 26.07 9.84
N PRO A 8 2.32 24.99 9.45
CA PRO A 8 1.42 25.04 8.31
C PRO A 8 0.29 26.05 8.51
N ARG A 9 -0.04 26.80 7.45
CA ARG A 9 -1.20 27.70 7.41
C ARG A 9 -2.36 27.02 6.70
N GLU A 10 -3.56 27.08 7.27
CA GLU A 10 -4.78 26.60 6.59
C GLU A 10 -5.15 27.58 5.47
N ILE A 11 -5.12 27.11 4.22
CA ILE A 11 -5.40 27.91 3.03
C ILE A 11 -6.82 27.67 2.48
N ALA A 12 -7.41 26.52 2.80
CA ALA A 12 -8.80 26.17 2.55
C ALA A 12 -9.24 25.10 3.56
N HIS A 13 -10.54 24.82 3.66
CA HIS A 13 -11.06 23.83 4.61
C HIS A 13 -10.37 22.47 4.40
N GLY A 14 -9.61 22.04 5.40
CA GLY A 14 -8.89 20.77 5.36
C GLY A 14 -7.59 20.78 4.55
N ILE A 15 -7.15 21.93 4.05
CA ILE A 15 -5.93 22.07 3.24
C ILE A 15 -5.00 23.07 3.92
N TRP A 16 -3.82 22.60 4.28
CA TRP A 16 -2.76 23.38 4.92
C TRP A 16 -1.54 23.44 4.02
N GLU A 17 -0.78 24.51 4.15
CA GLU A 17 0.43 24.74 3.36
C GLU A 17 1.58 25.24 4.23
N ILE A 18 2.75 24.68 3.99
CA ILE A 18 4.03 25.23 4.42
C ILE A 18 4.66 25.86 3.18
N GLU A 19 4.75 27.19 3.18
CA GLU A 19 5.35 27.93 2.07
C GLU A 19 6.82 27.51 1.86
N ALA A 20 7.24 27.46 0.60
CA ALA A 20 8.61 27.09 0.25
C ALA A 20 9.61 28.04 0.89
N HIS A 21 10.59 27.49 1.59
CA HIS A 21 11.65 28.24 2.25
C HIS A 21 12.94 27.41 2.30
N GLY A 22 14.09 28.08 2.47
CA GLY A 22 15.38 27.40 2.56
C GLY A 22 15.70 26.62 1.29
N CYS A 23 15.85 25.29 1.41
CA CYS A 23 16.16 24.41 0.28
C CYS A 23 14.94 23.97 -0.54
N MET A 24 13.72 24.29 -0.10
CA MET A 24 12.50 23.77 -0.72
C MET A 24 12.34 24.34 -2.14
N ASN A 25 12.26 23.47 -3.13
CA ASN A 25 11.98 23.82 -4.52
C ASN A 25 10.47 24.09 -4.73
N VAL A 26 9.63 23.49 -3.90
CA VAL A 26 8.17 23.61 -3.92
C VAL A 26 7.61 23.73 -2.49
N PRO A 27 6.40 24.25 -2.28
CA PRO A 27 5.74 24.19 -0.97
C PRO A 27 5.35 22.75 -0.58
N ALA A 28 5.11 22.54 0.71
CA ALA A 28 4.52 21.30 1.22
C ALA A 28 3.03 21.50 1.51
N ARG A 29 2.18 20.56 1.08
CA ARG A 29 0.73 20.63 1.22
C ARG A 29 0.19 19.46 2.01
N VAL A 30 -0.58 19.76 3.05
CA VAL A 30 -1.12 18.79 4.00
C VAL A 30 -2.64 18.78 3.92
N PHE A 31 -3.22 17.62 3.69
CA PHE A 31 -4.66 17.41 3.75
C PHE A 31 -5.01 16.90 5.14
N ALA A 32 -5.70 17.70 5.95
CA ALA A 32 -6.05 17.31 7.31
C ALA A 32 -7.15 18.20 7.88
N THR A 33 -8.11 17.62 8.59
CA THR A 33 -9.04 18.43 9.38
C THR A 33 -8.31 19.12 10.53
N ARG A 34 -8.85 20.24 11.04
CA ARG A 34 -8.30 20.91 12.24
C ARG A 34 -8.14 19.98 13.44
N ARG A 35 -8.99 18.96 13.57
CA ARG A 35 -8.94 17.95 14.65
C ARG A 35 -7.74 16.99 14.52
N MET A 36 -7.25 16.76 13.31
CA MET A 36 -6.11 15.87 13.04
C MET A 36 -4.76 16.56 13.28
N MET A 37 -4.68 17.89 13.10
CA MET A 37 -3.44 18.65 13.21
C MET A 37 -2.67 18.47 14.54
N PRO A 38 -3.32 18.44 15.73
CA PRO A 38 -2.62 18.17 16.98
C PRO A 38 -1.92 16.80 17.04
N SER A 39 -2.35 15.82 16.25
CA SER A 39 -1.67 14.51 16.14
C SER A 39 -0.52 14.58 15.16
N ILE A 40 -0.74 15.18 13.98
CA ILE A 40 0.27 15.34 12.92
C ILE A 40 1.49 16.14 13.40
N ARG A 41 1.29 17.10 14.31
CA ARG A 41 2.38 17.90 14.90
C ARG A 41 3.23 17.15 15.94
N ARG A 42 2.91 15.90 16.28
CA ARG A 42 3.59 15.18 17.38
C ARG A 42 4.93 14.58 16.99
N ASP A 43 5.18 14.40 15.70
CA ASP A 43 6.39 13.77 15.18
C ASP A 43 7.04 14.60 14.06
N ASP A 44 8.07 14.06 13.42
CA ASP A 44 8.84 14.76 12.39
C ASP A 44 8.19 14.73 10.99
N ALA A 45 6.95 14.26 10.82
CA ALA A 45 6.41 14.02 9.49
C ALA A 45 6.28 15.30 8.63
N LEU A 46 5.89 16.42 9.24
CA LEU A 46 5.85 17.72 8.55
C LEU A 46 7.24 18.18 8.11
N ARG A 47 8.26 17.93 8.93
CA ARG A 47 9.65 18.20 8.58
C ARG A 47 10.11 17.31 7.43
N GLN A 48 9.72 16.03 7.43
CA GLN A 48 10.02 15.12 6.33
C GLN A 48 9.36 15.58 5.03
N ALA A 49 8.11 16.06 5.05
CA ALA A 49 7.47 16.67 3.89
C ALA A 49 8.25 17.89 3.36
N CYS A 50 8.75 18.77 4.25
CA CYS A 50 9.63 19.87 3.84
C CYS A 50 10.95 19.38 3.23
N ASN A 51 11.57 18.33 3.79
CA ASN A 51 12.80 17.76 3.24
C ASN A 51 12.58 17.17 1.85
N VAL A 52 11.46 16.47 1.63
CA VAL A 52 11.06 15.94 0.32
C VAL A 52 10.91 17.07 -0.69
N ALA A 53 10.34 18.21 -0.27
CA ALA A 53 10.21 19.39 -1.11
C ALA A 53 11.55 20.03 -1.53
N CYS A 54 12.68 19.66 -0.91
CA CYS A 54 14.02 20.09 -1.32
C CYS A 54 14.64 19.21 -2.43
N LEU A 55 13.99 18.10 -2.80
CA LEU A 55 14.58 17.16 -3.76
C LEU A 55 14.54 17.69 -5.20
N PRO A 56 15.60 17.47 -6.01
CA PRO A 56 15.67 17.94 -7.39
C PRO A 56 14.52 17.41 -8.25
N GLY A 57 13.98 18.28 -9.12
CA GLY A 57 12.94 17.92 -10.08
C GLY A 57 11.57 17.60 -9.47
N ILE A 58 11.33 17.87 -8.17
CA ILE A 58 9.99 17.71 -7.58
C ILE A 58 8.98 18.67 -8.24
N VAL A 59 7.77 18.17 -8.50
CA VAL A 59 6.74 18.89 -9.25
C VAL A 59 5.59 19.32 -8.32
N GLY A 60 5.25 20.61 -8.37
CA GLY A 60 4.06 21.17 -7.72
C GLY A 60 4.20 21.29 -6.20
N PHE A 61 4.07 20.18 -5.47
CA PHE A 61 4.05 20.14 -4.01
C PHE A 61 4.66 18.84 -3.48
N SER A 62 5.27 18.89 -2.29
CA SER A 62 5.34 17.69 -1.45
C SER A 62 4.01 17.50 -0.74
N LEU A 63 3.26 16.45 -1.08
CA LEU A 63 1.92 16.22 -0.56
C LEU A 63 1.97 15.30 0.66
N ALA A 64 1.11 15.58 1.63
CA ALA A 64 0.93 14.84 2.86
C ALA A 64 -0.56 14.51 3.05
N MET A 65 -0.89 13.22 3.09
CA MET A 65 -2.24 12.71 3.29
C MET A 65 -2.68 12.83 4.76
N PRO A 66 -3.98 12.70 5.08
CA PRO A 66 -4.50 12.91 6.44
C PRO A 66 -3.95 11.98 7.51
N ASP A 67 -3.44 10.82 7.12
CA ASP A 67 -2.80 9.80 7.95
C ASP A 67 -1.27 9.96 8.02
N ILE A 68 -0.73 11.12 7.61
CA ILE A 68 0.69 11.40 7.64
C ILE A 68 1.30 11.18 9.03
N HIS A 69 2.43 10.47 9.05
CA HIS A 69 3.26 10.27 10.23
C HIS A 69 4.71 9.98 9.83
N GLN A 70 5.60 10.02 10.82
CA GLN A 70 7.03 9.92 10.59
C GLN A 70 7.42 8.58 9.93
N GLY A 71 8.12 8.67 8.80
CA GLY A 71 8.66 7.54 8.04
C GLY A 71 10.18 7.54 7.95
N TYR A 72 10.73 6.91 6.92
CA TYR A 72 12.17 6.83 6.65
C TYR A 72 12.59 7.79 5.54
N GLY A 73 13.03 9.00 5.92
CA GLY A 73 13.36 10.07 5.00
C GLY A 73 12.12 10.79 4.48
N PHE A 74 11.24 10.08 3.79
CA PHE A 74 9.89 10.53 3.46
C PHE A 74 8.93 10.20 4.61
N PRO A 75 7.86 10.99 4.80
CA PRO A 75 6.79 10.60 5.71
C PRO A 75 5.93 9.50 5.10
N ILE A 76 5.37 8.63 5.96
CA ILE A 76 4.29 7.72 5.54
C ILE A 76 3.06 8.58 5.25
N GLY A 77 2.26 8.21 4.25
CA GLY A 77 1.19 9.07 3.73
C GLY A 77 1.71 10.24 2.88
N GLY A 78 2.99 10.25 2.51
CA GLY A 78 3.58 11.23 1.60
C GLY A 78 3.35 10.88 0.13
N VAL A 79 3.17 11.89 -0.72
CA VAL A 79 3.17 11.76 -2.18
C VAL A 79 4.06 12.85 -2.78
N ALA A 80 4.95 12.45 -3.68
CA ALA A 80 5.79 13.38 -4.43
C ALA A 80 5.96 12.89 -5.87
N ALA A 81 5.74 13.78 -6.83
CA ALA A 81 6.02 13.53 -8.24
C ALA A 81 7.33 14.22 -8.61
N PHE A 82 8.14 13.55 -9.41
CA PHE A 82 9.42 14.04 -9.90
C PHE A 82 9.46 14.01 -11.42
N ASP A 83 10.13 14.98 -12.02
CA ASP A 83 10.40 14.98 -13.45
C ASP A 83 11.22 13.72 -13.84
N GLY A 84 10.83 13.06 -14.93
CA GLY A 84 11.44 11.79 -15.35
C GLY A 84 12.86 11.91 -15.91
N ARG A 85 13.34 13.13 -16.21
CA ARG A 85 14.68 13.39 -16.76
C ARG A 85 15.61 14.04 -15.74
N GLU A 86 15.08 15.01 -15.00
CA GLU A 86 15.86 15.85 -14.09
C GLU A 86 15.62 15.53 -12.62
N GLY A 87 14.62 14.70 -12.32
CA GLY A 87 14.25 14.31 -10.98
C GLY A 87 15.06 13.16 -10.41
N VAL A 88 14.65 12.74 -9.22
CA VAL A 88 15.29 11.66 -8.46
C VAL A 88 14.30 10.51 -8.19
N VAL A 89 14.84 9.31 -7.99
CA VAL A 89 14.13 8.19 -7.39
C VAL A 89 14.72 7.92 -6.01
N SER A 90 13.89 7.93 -4.98
CA SER A 90 14.31 7.67 -3.61
C SER A 90 13.62 6.41 -3.08
N PRO A 91 14.36 5.34 -2.73
CA PRO A 91 13.78 4.15 -2.09
C PRO A 91 12.99 4.48 -0.81
N GLY A 92 13.44 5.48 -0.05
CA GLY A 92 12.73 5.94 1.16
C GLY A 92 11.37 6.56 0.87
N GLY A 93 11.14 7.07 -0.35
CA GLY A 93 9.83 7.57 -0.80
C GLY A 93 8.88 6.50 -1.31
N VAL A 94 9.37 5.28 -1.54
CA VAL A 94 8.53 4.11 -1.85
C VAL A 94 8.23 3.33 -0.57
N GLY A 95 9.24 3.14 0.28
CA GLY A 95 9.14 2.35 1.51
C GLY A 95 9.89 1.03 1.42
N TYR A 96 10.09 0.39 2.58
CA TYR A 96 10.82 -0.88 2.69
C TYR A 96 10.02 -2.06 2.14
N ASP A 97 8.71 -2.08 2.40
CA ASP A 97 7.81 -3.11 1.91
C ASP A 97 7.20 -2.65 0.58
N ILE A 98 7.93 -2.95 -0.50
CA ILE A 98 7.61 -2.48 -1.84
C ILE A 98 6.30 -3.13 -2.27
N ASN A 99 5.33 -2.33 -2.71
CA ASN A 99 4.01 -2.82 -3.10
C ASN A 99 3.25 -3.51 -1.96
N CYS A 100 3.50 -3.13 -0.70
CA CYS A 100 2.52 -3.34 0.38
C CYS A 100 1.19 -2.71 -0.06
N GLY A 101 0.14 -3.52 -0.09
CA GLY A 101 -1.09 -3.14 -0.76
C GLY A 101 -2.28 -3.99 -0.34
N VAL A 102 -3.44 -3.59 -0.84
CA VAL A 102 -4.73 -4.16 -0.45
C VAL A 102 -5.40 -4.82 -1.65
N ARG A 103 -5.96 -6.01 -1.44
CA ARG A 103 -6.92 -6.63 -2.35
C ARG A 103 -8.26 -6.81 -1.64
N LEU A 104 -9.33 -6.34 -2.25
CA LEU A 104 -10.70 -6.60 -1.81
C LEU A 104 -11.33 -7.67 -2.72
N ILE A 105 -11.78 -8.75 -2.12
CA ILE A 105 -12.53 -9.82 -2.79
C ILE A 105 -13.99 -9.69 -2.37
N ARG A 106 -14.87 -9.53 -3.35
CA ARG A 106 -16.31 -9.52 -3.12
C ARG A 106 -16.87 -10.95 -3.14
N THR A 107 -17.99 -11.17 -2.47
CA THR A 107 -18.72 -12.44 -2.52
C THR A 107 -20.19 -12.20 -2.82
N ASP A 108 -20.89 -13.27 -3.21
CA ASP A 108 -22.36 -13.28 -3.29
C ASP A 108 -23.01 -13.65 -1.94
N LEU A 109 -22.23 -13.69 -0.84
CA LEU A 109 -22.69 -14.12 0.46
C LEU A 109 -23.17 -12.93 1.29
N GLU A 110 -24.36 -13.07 1.86
CA GLU A 110 -24.86 -12.17 2.89
C GLU A 110 -24.38 -12.65 4.27
N ALA A 111 -23.68 -11.80 5.01
CA ALA A 111 -23.06 -12.18 6.28
C ALA A 111 -24.08 -12.70 7.31
N ALA A 112 -25.28 -12.11 7.34
CA ALA A 112 -26.38 -12.52 8.20
C ALA A 112 -26.82 -13.98 7.93
N ARG A 113 -26.75 -14.47 6.68
CA ARG A 113 -27.11 -15.85 6.33
C ARG A 113 -26.06 -16.87 6.77
N LEU A 114 -24.80 -16.45 6.86
CA LEU A 114 -23.72 -17.31 7.35
C LEU A 114 -23.79 -17.47 8.87
N GLY A 115 -24.12 -16.41 9.60
CA GLY A 115 -24.24 -16.42 11.07
C GLY A 115 -22.96 -16.96 11.73
N PRO A 116 -23.04 -17.94 12.64
CA PRO A 116 -21.86 -18.51 13.31
C PRO A 116 -20.81 -19.14 12.38
N ARG A 117 -21.17 -19.43 11.12
CA ARG A 117 -20.24 -20.03 10.14
C ARG A 117 -19.15 -19.05 9.68
N VAL A 118 -19.35 -17.73 9.83
CA VAL A 118 -18.31 -16.73 9.53
C VAL A 118 -17.05 -16.99 10.34
N ARG A 119 -17.20 -17.35 11.63
CA ARG A 119 -16.08 -17.71 12.49
C ARG A 119 -15.32 -18.93 11.96
N ARG A 120 -16.05 -19.97 11.52
CA ARG A 120 -15.43 -21.18 10.96
C ARG A 120 -14.66 -20.86 9.68
N LEU A 121 -15.20 -19.98 8.84
CA LEU A 121 -14.51 -19.51 7.64
C LEU A 121 -13.20 -18.77 8.00
N ALA A 122 -13.23 -17.88 8.98
CA ALA A 122 -12.02 -17.19 9.46
C ALA A 122 -10.98 -18.19 10.02
N GLU A 123 -11.42 -19.17 10.81
CA GLU A 123 -10.56 -20.23 11.35
C GLU A 123 -9.95 -21.11 10.24
N GLU A 124 -10.68 -21.37 9.17
CA GLU A 124 -10.19 -22.12 8.02
C GLU A 124 -9.19 -21.30 7.18
N ILE A 125 -9.45 -20.00 6.96
CA ILE A 125 -8.50 -19.10 6.31
C ILE A 125 -7.19 -19.04 7.10
N ALA A 126 -7.27 -18.85 8.42
CA ALA A 126 -6.08 -18.80 9.28
C ALA A 126 -5.28 -20.12 9.28
N ARG A 127 -5.95 -21.26 9.04
CA ARG A 127 -5.30 -22.57 8.93
C ARG A 127 -4.64 -22.79 7.57
N THR A 128 -5.24 -22.25 6.51
CA THR A 128 -4.82 -22.49 5.13
C THR A 128 -3.83 -21.46 4.60
N VAL A 129 -3.87 -20.23 5.11
CA VAL A 129 -2.97 -19.15 4.68
C VAL A 129 -1.97 -18.83 5.80
N PRO A 130 -0.67 -19.20 5.64
CA PRO A 130 0.32 -18.93 6.66
C PRO A 130 0.53 -17.44 6.90
N ALA A 131 0.57 -17.04 8.18
CA ALA A 131 0.86 -15.68 8.62
C ALA A 131 1.97 -15.70 9.69
N GLY A 132 2.60 -14.55 9.94
CA GLY A 132 3.66 -14.39 10.93
C GLY A 132 5.06 -14.24 10.32
N LEU A 133 5.99 -13.78 11.16
CA LEU A 133 7.36 -13.51 10.76
C LEU A 133 8.09 -14.82 10.44
N GLY A 134 8.62 -14.94 9.22
CA GLY A 134 9.36 -16.12 8.78
C GLY A 134 8.48 -17.32 8.40
N SER A 135 7.16 -17.14 8.36
CA SER A 135 6.25 -18.17 7.85
C SER A 135 6.55 -18.49 6.39
N SER A 136 6.38 -19.76 6.04
CA SER A 136 6.70 -20.33 4.72
C SER A 136 5.79 -21.53 4.43
N GLY A 137 5.90 -22.08 3.22
CA GLY A 137 5.23 -23.33 2.86
C GLY A 137 3.76 -23.19 2.44
N ALA A 138 3.30 -21.96 2.18
CA ALA A 138 2.01 -21.72 1.52
C ALA A 138 1.97 -22.37 0.13
N ILE A 139 3.09 -22.26 -0.59
CA ILE A 139 3.37 -23.01 -1.81
C ILE A 139 4.73 -23.70 -1.68
N ARG A 140 5.01 -24.65 -2.59
CA ARG A 140 6.34 -25.25 -2.69
C ARG A 140 7.38 -24.18 -3.00
N THR A 141 8.49 -24.18 -2.25
CA THR A 141 9.63 -23.28 -2.50
C THR A 141 10.10 -23.39 -3.96
N LEU A 142 10.13 -22.24 -4.61
CA LEU A 142 10.47 -22.13 -6.03
C LEU A 142 11.98 -22.18 -6.24
N GLY A 143 12.40 -22.81 -7.35
CA GLY A 143 13.79 -22.72 -7.82
C GLY A 143 14.07 -21.34 -8.45
N ALA A 144 15.36 -21.00 -8.61
CA ALA A 144 15.79 -19.68 -9.11
C ALA A 144 15.09 -19.24 -10.40
N ARG A 145 14.99 -20.13 -11.40
CA ARG A 145 14.34 -19.84 -12.69
C ARG A 145 12.86 -19.50 -12.56
N GLU A 146 12.17 -20.18 -11.65
CA GLU A 146 10.73 -19.96 -11.45
C GLU A 146 10.48 -18.69 -10.62
N LEU A 147 11.36 -18.42 -9.65
CA LEU A 147 11.37 -17.14 -8.94
C LEU A 147 11.59 -15.95 -9.90
N ASP A 148 12.48 -16.09 -10.88
CA ASP A 148 12.68 -15.07 -11.92
C ASP A 148 11.41 -14.83 -12.74
N ARG A 149 10.63 -15.89 -13.02
CA ARG A 149 9.33 -15.74 -13.68
C ARG A 149 8.33 -15.02 -12.80
N VAL A 150 8.30 -15.29 -11.49
CA VAL A 150 7.44 -14.55 -10.55
C VAL A 150 7.80 -13.06 -10.57
N LEU A 151 9.09 -12.74 -10.43
CA LEU A 151 9.58 -11.35 -10.42
C LEU A 151 9.30 -10.61 -11.73
N ALA A 152 9.41 -11.28 -12.88
CA ALA A 152 9.20 -10.67 -14.19
C ALA A 152 7.72 -10.60 -14.63
N ARG A 153 6.87 -11.49 -14.13
CA ARG A 153 5.48 -11.64 -14.59
C ARG A 153 4.42 -11.30 -13.55
N GLY A 154 4.79 -11.17 -12.28
CA GLY A 154 3.87 -10.82 -11.20
C GLY A 154 2.66 -11.75 -11.13
N ALA A 155 1.46 -11.19 -10.99
CA ALA A 155 0.21 -11.95 -10.88
C ALA A 155 -0.09 -12.81 -12.13
N THR A 156 0.43 -12.45 -13.31
CA THR A 156 0.28 -13.29 -14.52
C THR A 156 0.91 -14.67 -14.31
N TRP A 157 2.05 -14.75 -13.61
CA TRP A 157 2.63 -16.04 -13.26
C TRP A 157 1.71 -16.85 -12.33
N ALA A 158 1.08 -16.18 -11.36
CA ALA A 158 0.19 -16.84 -10.41
C ALA A 158 -1.00 -17.50 -11.13
N VAL A 159 -1.66 -16.77 -12.05
CA VAL A 159 -2.75 -17.31 -12.87
C VAL A 159 -2.27 -18.47 -13.75
N GLU A 160 -1.11 -18.35 -14.41
CA GLU A 160 -0.52 -19.45 -15.20
C GLU A 160 -0.19 -20.70 -14.37
N ALA A 161 0.12 -20.50 -13.08
CA ALA A 161 0.39 -21.57 -12.13
C ALA A 161 -0.90 -22.13 -11.49
N GLY A 162 -2.08 -21.63 -11.85
CA GLY A 162 -3.38 -22.08 -11.36
C GLY A 162 -3.88 -21.36 -10.10
N PHE A 163 -3.30 -20.21 -9.74
CA PHE A 163 -3.74 -19.38 -8.63
C PHE A 163 -4.57 -18.20 -9.15
N GLY A 164 -5.89 -18.37 -9.18
CA GLY A 164 -6.84 -17.37 -9.66
C GLY A 164 -7.18 -17.53 -11.13
N GLU A 165 -7.92 -16.55 -11.65
CA GLU A 165 -8.47 -16.54 -13.01
C GLU A 165 -7.91 -15.38 -13.83
N THR A 166 -8.13 -15.38 -15.15
CA THR A 166 -7.61 -14.32 -16.03
C THR A 166 -8.23 -12.96 -15.70
N GLU A 167 -9.50 -12.95 -15.31
CA GLU A 167 -10.27 -11.77 -14.88
C GLU A 167 -9.69 -11.09 -13.63
N ASP A 168 -8.92 -11.82 -12.81
CA ASP A 168 -8.24 -11.25 -11.64
C ASP A 168 -7.18 -10.23 -12.05
N LEU A 169 -6.53 -10.43 -13.20
CA LEU A 169 -5.52 -9.52 -13.71
C LEU A 169 -6.15 -8.16 -14.08
N GLU A 170 -7.32 -8.17 -14.73
CA GLU A 170 -8.04 -6.95 -15.12
C GLU A 170 -8.47 -6.08 -13.93
N ARG A 171 -8.63 -6.71 -12.76
CA ARG A 171 -9.03 -6.07 -11.50
C ARG A 171 -7.85 -5.76 -10.59
N THR A 172 -6.63 -5.87 -11.11
CA THR A 172 -5.41 -5.58 -10.38
C THR A 172 -4.74 -4.36 -10.98
N GLU A 173 -4.27 -3.43 -10.15
CA GLU A 173 -3.46 -2.30 -10.61
C GLU A 173 -2.32 -2.79 -11.50
N SER A 174 -2.13 -2.12 -12.65
CA SER A 174 -1.14 -2.51 -13.67
C SER A 174 -1.25 -3.96 -14.15
N GLY A 175 -2.42 -4.60 -14.06
CA GLY A 175 -2.56 -6.02 -14.40
C GLY A 175 -1.82 -6.97 -13.44
N GLY A 176 -1.39 -6.47 -12.27
CA GLY A 176 -0.52 -7.19 -11.35
C GLY A 176 0.91 -7.38 -11.86
N ARG A 177 1.36 -6.56 -12.81
CA ARG A 177 2.70 -6.63 -13.38
C ARG A 177 3.21 -5.25 -13.81
N LEU A 178 4.26 -4.77 -13.16
CA LEU A 178 4.99 -3.60 -13.64
C LEU A 178 5.93 -3.99 -14.80
N PRO A 179 5.90 -3.28 -15.94
CA PRO A 179 6.81 -3.54 -17.05
C PRO A 179 8.25 -3.17 -16.68
N GLY A 180 9.23 -3.85 -17.29
CA GLY A 180 10.65 -3.55 -17.10
C GLY A 180 11.27 -4.10 -15.81
N ALA A 181 10.54 -4.92 -15.04
CA ALA A 181 11.12 -5.64 -13.92
C ALA A 181 12.29 -6.53 -14.40
N ASP A 182 13.47 -6.28 -13.85
CA ASP A 182 14.69 -7.06 -14.10
C ASP A 182 15.05 -7.89 -12.86
N PRO A 183 14.80 -9.20 -12.87
CA PRO A 183 15.20 -10.07 -11.77
C PRO A 183 16.70 -9.99 -11.46
N ALA A 184 17.56 -9.75 -12.46
CA ALA A 184 19.02 -9.71 -12.25
C ALA A 184 19.46 -8.55 -11.35
N ALA A 185 18.66 -7.48 -11.24
CA ALA A 185 18.92 -6.37 -10.33
C ALA A 185 18.69 -6.73 -8.86
N LEU A 186 17.98 -7.83 -8.56
CA LEU A 186 17.67 -8.23 -7.20
C LEU A 186 18.84 -9.01 -6.57
N SER A 187 19.32 -8.53 -5.41
CA SER A 187 20.41 -9.17 -4.67
C SER A 187 20.09 -10.61 -4.27
N GLU A 188 21.13 -11.44 -4.15
CA GLU A 188 20.99 -12.83 -3.70
C GLU A 188 20.31 -12.93 -2.31
N ARG A 189 20.65 -12.02 -1.39
CA ARG A 189 20.04 -11.97 -0.06
C ARG A 189 18.54 -11.72 -0.11
N ALA A 190 18.08 -10.79 -0.96
CA ALA A 190 16.66 -10.51 -1.11
C ALA A 190 15.91 -11.72 -1.70
N ARG A 191 16.52 -12.39 -2.69
CA ARG A 191 16.00 -13.63 -3.29
C ARG A 191 15.85 -14.74 -2.26
N GLN A 192 16.89 -15.01 -1.48
CA GLN A 192 16.88 -16.03 -0.44
C GLN A 192 15.82 -15.74 0.64
N ARG A 193 15.64 -14.47 1.01
CA ARG A 193 14.62 -14.05 1.97
C ARG A 193 13.20 -14.31 1.45
N GLY A 194 12.89 -13.91 0.22
CA GLY A 194 11.54 -14.00 -0.34
C GLY A 194 11.14 -15.40 -0.86
N ALA A 195 12.10 -16.23 -1.31
CA ALA A 195 11.81 -17.49 -1.99
C ALA A 195 10.93 -18.47 -1.20
N GLY A 196 11.03 -18.47 0.12
CA GLY A 196 10.22 -19.32 1.00
C GLY A 196 8.90 -18.68 1.46
N GLN A 197 8.70 -17.38 1.22
CA GLN A 197 7.61 -16.59 1.81
C GLN A 197 6.47 -16.29 0.84
N LEU A 198 6.62 -16.66 -0.43
CA LEU A 198 5.56 -16.46 -1.44
C LEU A 198 4.27 -17.20 -1.02
N GLY A 199 3.14 -16.48 -1.08
CA GLY A 199 1.84 -16.99 -0.66
C GLY A 199 1.55 -16.89 0.84
N THR A 200 2.40 -16.22 1.61
CA THR A 200 2.17 -15.95 3.04
C THR A 200 1.73 -14.51 3.28
N VAL A 201 1.03 -14.25 4.40
CA VAL A 201 0.55 -12.90 4.75
C VAL A 201 1.68 -12.00 5.28
N GLY A 202 2.67 -12.59 5.95
CA GLY A 202 3.68 -11.82 6.68
C GLY A 202 3.22 -11.38 8.08
N SER A 203 3.81 -10.31 8.61
CA SER A 203 3.56 -9.79 9.97
C SER A 203 3.36 -8.27 9.96
N GLY A 204 3.34 -7.62 11.13
CA GLY A 204 3.13 -6.18 11.21
C GLY A 204 1.66 -5.83 11.06
N ASN A 205 1.34 -4.95 10.12
CA ASN A 205 -0.03 -4.53 9.82
C ASN A 205 -0.70 -5.41 8.74
N HIS A 206 -0.09 -6.52 8.33
CA HIS A 206 -0.65 -7.44 7.34
C HIS A 206 -1.72 -8.34 7.95
N PHE A 207 -2.80 -8.58 7.19
CA PHE A 207 -3.94 -9.37 7.64
C PHE A 207 -4.77 -9.92 6.49
N ILE A 208 -5.64 -10.87 6.83
CA ILE A 208 -6.82 -11.25 6.05
C ILE A 208 -8.04 -11.02 6.95
N GLU A 209 -8.97 -10.18 6.52
CA GLU A 209 -10.15 -9.83 7.29
C GLU A 209 -11.43 -10.20 6.52
N LEU A 210 -12.38 -10.80 7.24
CA LEU A 210 -13.76 -10.95 6.77
C LEU A 210 -14.54 -9.71 7.20
N GLN A 211 -15.04 -8.95 6.23
CA GLN A 211 -15.70 -7.67 6.47
C GLN A 211 -17.15 -7.73 5.99
N VAL A 212 -17.99 -6.88 6.56
CA VAL A 212 -19.38 -6.70 6.12
C VAL A 212 -19.53 -5.29 5.59
N VAL A 213 -20.10 -5.15 4.39
CA VAL A 213 -20.48 -3.84 3.86
C VAL A 213 -21.66 -3.32 4.69
N GLU A 214 -21.38 -2.46 5.67
CA GLU A 214 -22.40 -1.95 6.59
C GLU A 214 -23.27 -0.85 5.97
N GLU A 215 -22.64 0.09 5.25
CA GLU A 215 -23.29 1.27 4.70
C GLU A 215 -22.87 1.52 3.25
N ILE A 216 -23.82 1.96 2.42
CA ILE A 216 -23.58 2.40 1.04
C ILE A 216 -23.75 3.92 0.97
N LEU A 217 -22.65 4.64 0.81
CA LEU A 217 -22.64 6.11 0.73
C LEU A 217 -22.90 6.63 -0.69
N ALA A 218 -22.50 5.87 -1.71
CA ALA A 218 -22.63 6.22 -3.13
C ALA A 218 -23.21 5.03 -3.90
N PRO A 219 -24.54 4.91 -4.02
CA PRO A 219 -25.20 3.74 -4.60
C PRO A 219 -24.73 3.37 -6.01
N ASP A 220 -24.59 4.36 -6.90
CA ASP A 220 -24.19 4.10 -8.30
C ASP A 220 -22.75 3.58 -8.39
N VAL A 221 -21.84 4.10 -7.56
CA VAL A 221 -20.45 3.64 -7.50
C VAL A 221 -20.38 2.24 -6.90
N ALA A 222 -21.10 1.99 -5.80
CA ALA A 222 -21.16 0.67 -5.19
C ALA A 222 -21.71 -0.40 -6.15
N ALA A 223 -22.77 -0.07 -6.89
CA ALA A 223 -23.32 -0.95 -7.92
C ALA A 223 -22.27 -1.26 -9.01
N SER A 224 -21.49 -0.27 -9.46
CA SER A 224 -20.41 -0.49 -10.44
C SER A 224 -19.28 -1.39 -9.91
N PHE A 225 -19.07 -1.42 -8.59
CA PHE A 225 -18.13 -2.32 -7.92
C PHE A 225 -18.76 -3.66 -7.51
N GLY A 226 -20.07 -3.83 -7.72
CA GLY A 226 -20.82 -5.00 -7.26
C GLY A 226 -20.83 -5.12 -5.75
N LEU A 227 -20.99 -4.02 -5.01
CA LEU A 227 -21.08 -4.00 -3.55
C LEU A 227 -22.51 -3.66 -3.10
N GLU A 228 -22.99 -4.40 -2.09
CA GLU A 228 -24.32 -4.22 -1.51
C GLU A 228 -24.23 -4.26 0.02
N ALA A 229 -25.14 -3.58 0.72
CA ALA A 229 -25.20 -3.63 2.18
C ALA A 229 -25.48 -5.07 2.67
N GLY A 230 -24.81 -5.47 3.76
CA GLY A 230 -24.89 -6.81 4.34
C GLY A 230 -24.01 -7.86 3.66
N MET A 231 -23.35 -7.52 2.56
CA MET A 231 -22.44 -8.40 1.83
C MET A 231 -21.19 -8.71 2.64
N LEU A 232 -20.79 -9.98 2.65
CA LEU A 232 -19.50 -10.41 3.16
C LEU A 232 -18.41 -10.17 2.09
N THR A 233 -17.31 -9.55 2.49
CA THR A 233 -16.11 -9.36 1.66
C THR A 233 -14.89 -9.91 2.39
N VAL A 234 -13.80 -10.11 1.62
CA VAL A 234 -12.50 -10.49 2.17
C VAL A 234 -11.50 -9.40 1.80
N MET A 235 -10.86 -8.79 2.78
CA MET A 235 -9.77 -7.84 2.57
C MET A 235 -8.44 -8.50 2.89
N LEU A 236 -7.54 -8.53 1.91
CA LEU A 236 -6.15 -8.93 2.06
C LEU A 236 -5.28 -7.68 2.15
N HIS A 237 -4.39 -7.63 3.13
CA HIS A 237 -3.35 -6.62 3.24
C HIS A 237 -2.00 -7.31 3.44
N SER A 238 -1.10 -7.18 2.47
CA SER A 238 0.23 -7.78 2.48
C SER A 238 1.14 -7.08 1.46
N GLY A 239 2.40 -7.52 1.35
CA GLY A 239 3.44 -6.89 0.54
C GLY A 239 4.44 -7.88 -0.07
N SER A 240 5.67 -7.41 -0.28
CA SER A 240 6.76 -8.13 -0.98
C SER A 240 7.65 -8.99 -0.08
#